data_AF-A0A7Z9UE75-F1
#
_entry.id   AF-A0A7Z9UE75-F1
#
_cell.length_a   1.000
_cell.length_b   1.000
_cell.length_c   1.000
_cell.angle_alpha   90.00
_cell.angle_beta   90.00
_cell.angle_gamma   90.00
#
_symmetry.space_group_name_H-M   'P 1'
#
loop_
_entity.id
_entity.type
_entity.pdbx_description
1 polymer ?
#
loop_
_entity_poly.entity_id
_entity_poly.type
_entity_poly.pdbx_seq_one_letter_code
_entity_poly.pdbx_strand_id
1 'polypeptide(L)'
;MHYTETNFVHLGPSGFATFANALREARCGKLDRRGVQNYQDTLAERLETSKSRLQHLHIPNSVKSTISPLVKSAESLFEKLGTVLDLVDEYLYEGSGDALEEAISLLDLAQSQVKFAA
;
A
#
# COMPACT_ATOMS: atom_id res chain seq x y z
N MET A 1 34.12 18.26 7.38
CA MET A 1 33.21 17.34 6.70
C MET A 1 31.80 17.74 7.08
N HIS A 2 31.08 18.40 6.17
CA HIS A 2 29.70 18.83 6.40
C HIS A 2 28.78 17.65 6.08
N TYR A 3 28.17 17.07 7.13
CA TYR A 3 27.06 16.15 6.95
C TYR A 3 25.83 16.99 6.66
N THR A 4 25.38 16.96 5.42
CA THR A 4 24.10 17.54 5.00
C THR A 4 22.99 16.83 5.76
N GLU A 5 22.23 17.60 6.53
CA GLU A 5 20.92 17.25 7.08
C GLU A 5 20.09 16.51 6.01
N THR A 6 19.88 15.22 6.23
CA THR A 6 18.89 14.44 5.51
C THR A 6 17.54 15.05 5.87
N ASN A 7 16.97 15.79 4.93
CA ASN A 7 15.63 16.36 5.00
C ASN A 7 14.65 15.18 5.11
N PHE A 8 14.41 14.71 6.34
CA PHE A 8 13.36 13.75 6.64
C PHE A 8 12.05 14.48 6.42
N VAL A 9 11.51 14.36 5.21
CA VAL A 9 10.10 14.67 4.95
C VAL A 9 9.33 13.85 5.98
N HIS A 10 8.75 14.54 6.96
CA HIS A 10 7.91 13.94 7.98
C HIS A 10 6.63 13.48 7.28
N LEU A 11 6.70 12.33 6.61
CA LEU A 11 5.57 11.66 6.00
C LEU A 11 4.61 11.41 7.17
N GLY A 12 3.45 12.07 7.15
CA GLY A 12 2.33 11.78 8.05
C GLY A 12 1.93 10.29 7.97
N PRO A 13 0.87 9.84 8.66
CA PRO A 13 0.53 8.41 8.73
C PRO A 13 0.50 7.77 7.34
N SER A 14 1.56 7.05 7.01
CA SER A 14 1.85 6.52 5.68
C SER A 14 1.03 5.26 5.47
N GLY A 15 -0.11 5.44 4.81
CA GLY A 15 -1.05 4.38 4.45
C GLY A 15 -1.32 4.37 2.95
N PHE A 16 -1.95 3.29 2.48
CA PHE A 16 -2.31 3.14 1.06
C PHE A 16 -3.25 4.25 0.55
N ALA A 17 -4.03 4.88 1.44
CA ALA A 17 -4.84 6.06 1.11
C ALA A 17 -3.99 7.28 0.76
N THR A 18 -2.94 7.56 1.55
CA THR A 18 -1.99 8.65 1.25
C THR A 18 -1.10 8.32 0.06
N PHE A 19 -0.84 7.03 -0.19
CA PHE A 19 -0.04 6.57 -1.31
C PHE A 19 -0.71 6.81 -2.66
N ALA A 20 -2.03 6.61 -2.76
CA ALA A 20 -2.78 6.93 -3.99
C ALA A 20 -2.61 8.39 -4.40
N ASN A 21 -2.58 9.31 -3.44
CA ASN A 21 -2.30 10.72 -3.70
C ASN A 21 -0.85 10.95 -4.14
N ALA A 22 0.12 10.29 -3.48
CA ALA A 22 1.53 10.36 -3.86
C ALA A 22 1.76 9.88 -5.32
N LEU A 23 1.11 8.79 -5.74
CA LEU A 23 1.19 8.30 -7.12
C LEU A 23 0.59 9.29 -8.13
N ARG A 24 -0.53 9.95 -7.78
CA ARG A 24 -1.11 11.02 -8.62
C ARG A 24 -0.19 12.24 -8.71
N GLU A 25 0.52 12.58 -7.64
CA GLU A 25 1.52 13.65 -7.66
C GLU A 25 2.73 13.28 -8.52
N ALA A 26 3.17 12.02 -8.46
CA ALA A 26 4.23 11.50 -9.32
C ALA A 26 3.83 11.55 -10.80
N ARG A 27 2.58 11.19 -11.13
CA ARG A 27 2.02 11.34 -12.48
C ARG A 27 2.06 12.78 -12.99
N CYS A 28 1.79 13.75 -12.12
CA CYS A 28 1.87 15.17 -12.46
C CYS A 28 3.31 15.73 -12.44
N GLY A 29 4.33 14.91 -12.21
CA GLY A 29 5.72 15.34 -12.09
C GLY A 29 6.02 16.17 -10.85
N LYS A 30 5.12 16.16 -9.85
CA LYS A 30 5.25 16.92 -8.59
C LYS A 30 5.98 16.15 -7.50
N LEU A 31 6.00 14.82 -7.60
CA LEU A 31 6.73 13.93 -6.72
C LEU A 31 7.77 13.16 -7.53
N ASP A 32 9.00 13.13 -7.06
CA ASP A 32 10.08 12.37 -7.71
C ASP A 32 10.04 10.88 -7.33
N ARG A 33 10.72 10.05 -8.12
CA ARG A 33 10.76 8.59 -7.94
C ARG A 33 11.30 8.17 -6.56
N ARG A 34 12.21 8.93 -5.96
CA ARG A 34 12.74 8.64 -4.61
C ARG A 34 11.68 8.89 -3.55
N GLY A 35 10.85 9.92 -3.74
CA GLY A 35 9.65 10.14 -2.93
C GLY A 35 8.70 8.94 -2.99
N VAL A 36 8.42 8.43 -4.19
CA VAL A 36 7.56 7.25 -4.39
C VAL A 36 8.17 5.98 -3.77
N GLN A 37 9.48 5.75 -3.95
CA GLN A 37 10.20 4.60 -3.36
C GLN A 37 10.05 4.56 -1.84
N ASN A 38 10.24 5.70 -1.14
CA ASN A 38 10.12 5.75 0.32
C ASN A 38 8.73 5.32 0.82
N TYR A 39 7.67 5.66 0.07
CA TYR A 39 6.32 5.19 0.36
C TYR A 39 6.20 3.68 0.11
N GLN A 40 6.71 3.19 -1.03
CA GLN A 40 6.64 1.78 -1.41
C GLN A 40 7.35 0.89 -0.38
N ASP A 41 8.57 1.24 0.04
CA ASP A 41 9.33 0.50 1.06
C ASP A 41 8.56 0.43 2.39
N THR A 42 8.06 1.59 2.86
CA THR A 42 7.32 1.67 4.13
C THR A 42 6.04 0.84 4.10
N LEU A 43 5.32 0.86 2.97
CA LEU A 43 4.06 0.15 2.82
C LEU A 43 4.26 -1.35 2.61
N ALA A 44 5.35 -1.76 1.95
CA ALA A 44 5.73 -3.15 1.81
C ALA A 44 6.00 -3.79 3.18
N GLU A 45 6.80 -3.15 4.03
CA GLU A 45 7.08 -3.62 5.39
C GLU A 45 5.80 -3.75 6.24
N ARG A 46 4.93 -2.73 6.16
CA ARG A 46 3.65 -2.71 6.90
C ARG A 46 2.67 -3.77 6.40
N LEU A 47 2.61 -3.98 5.09
CA LEU A 47 1.76 -4.99 4.48
C LEU A 47 2.21 -6.38 4.92
N GLU A 48 3.51 -6.65 4.88
CA GLU A 48 4.08 -7.92 5.30
C GLU A 48 3.85 -8.18 6.79
N THR A 49 4.07 -7.16 7.63
CA THR A 49 3.75 -7.23 9.07
C THR A 49 2.27 -7.53 9.29
N SER A 50 1.36 -6.94 8.50
CA SER A 50 -0.08 -7.14 8.63
C SER A 50 -0.50 -8.54 8.18
N LYS A 51 0.05 -9.04 7.07
CA LYS A 51 -0.14 -10.42 6.59
C LYS A 51 0.32 -11.42 7.64
N SER A 52 1.53 -11.24 8.18
CA SER A 52 2.07 -12.10 9.23
C SER A 52 1.16 -12.12 10.47
N ARG A 53 0.71 -10.94 10.94
CA ARG A 53 -0.23 -10.87 12.08
C ARG A 53 -1.54 -11.60 11.83
N LEU A 54 -2.09 -11.50 10.62
CA LEU A 54 -3.33 -12.18 10.25
C LEU A 54 -3.16 -13.70 10.23
N GLN A 55 -2.04 -14.21 9.72
CA GLN A 55 -1.72 -15.65 9.71
C GLN A 55 -1.55 -16.23 11.12
N HIS A 56 -1.01 -15.45 12.06
CA HIS A 56 -0.82 -15.87 13.45
C HIS A 56 -2.05 -15.60 14.34
N LEU A 57 -3.15 -15.11 13.77
CA LEU A 57 -4.36 -14.81 14.53
C LEU A 57 -5.03 -16.12 14.99
N HIS A 58 -5.03 -16.36 16.31
CA HIS A 58 -5.71 -17.51 16.88
C HIS A 58 -7.22 -17.25 16.98
N ILE A 59 -7.99 -17.89 16.09
CA ILE A 59 -9.46 -17.76 16.06
C ILE A 59 -10.11 -18.89 16.86
N PRO A 60 -10.84 -18.60 17.95
CA PRO A 60 -11.58 -19.62 18.68
C PRO A 60 -12.62 -20.32 17.80
N ASN A 61 -12.75 -21.64 17.93
CA ASN A 61 -13.72 -22.42 17.16
C ASN A 61 -15.17 -21.93 17.33
N SER A 62 -15.49 -21.32 18.47
CA SER A 62 -16.82 -20.77 18.77
C SER A 62 -17.24 -19.60 17.86
N VAL A 63 -16.28 -18.89 17.27
CA VAL A 63 -16.53 -17.71 16.42
C VAL A 63 -15.96 -17.85 15.01
N LYS A 64 -15.34 -19.00 14.70
CA LYS A 64 -14.64 -19.25 13.44
C LYS A 64 -15.53 -19.07 12.22
N SER A 65 -16.76 -19.56 12.24
CA SER A 65 -17.71 -19.42 11.12
C SER A 65 -18.06 -17.95 10.82
N THR A 66 -18.10 -17.09 11.85
CA THR A 66 -18.37 -15.65 11.71
C THR A 66 -17.14 -14.88 11.25
N ILE A 67 -15.95 -15.25 11.72
CA ILE A 67 -14.71 -14.51 11.46
C ILE A 67 -14.02 -14.95 10.16
N SER A 68 -14.15 -16.22 9.75
CA SER A 68 -13.50 -16.74 8.53
C SER A 68 -13.80 -15.92 7.26
N PRO A 69 -15.04 -15.44 6.99
CA PRO A 69 -15.29 -14.56 5.85
C PRO A 69 -14.50 -13.24 5.93
N LEU A 70 -14.41 -12.63 7.12
CA LEU A 70 -13.68 -11.38 7.34
C LEU A 70 -12.17 -11.55 7.11
N VAL A 71 -11.61 -12.67 7.58
CA VAL A 71 -10.20 -13.01 7.36
C VAL A 71 -9.91 -13.17 5.88
N LYS A 72 -10.75 -13.91 5.14
CA LYS A 72 -10.61 -14.06 3.69
C LYS A 72 -10.72 -12.73 2.94
N SER A 73 -11.62 -11.85 3.38
CA SER A 73 -11.71 -10.50 2.83
C SER A 73 -10.45 -9.67 3.08
N ALA A 74 -9.86 -9.79 4.28
CA ALA A 74 -8.60 -9.13 4.60
C ALA A 74 -7.41 -9.70 3.80
N GLU A 75 -7.33 -11.03 3.64
CA GLU A 75 -6.33 -11.68 2.78
C GLU A 75 -6.43 -11.18 1.33
N SER A 76 -7.63 -11.18 0.75
CA SER A 76 -7.86 -10.68 -0.60
C SER A 76 -7.51 -9.20 -0.75
N LEU A 77 -7.78 -8.38 0.28
CA LEU A 77 -7.34 -6.98 0.29
C LEU A 77 -5.81 -6.88 0.30
N PHE A 78 -5.13 -7.68 1.13
CA PHE A 78 -3.67 -7.68 1.20
C PHE A 78 -3.00 -8.18 -0.08
N GLU A 79 -3.62 -9.10 -0.82
CA GLU A 79 -3.16 -9.51 -2.15
C GLU A 79 -3.23 -8.34 -3.13
N LYS A 80 -4.38 -7.65 -3.21
CA LYS A 80 -4.56 -6.48 -4.08
C LYS A 80 -3.56 -5.37 -3.76
N LEU A 81 -3.31 -5.11 -2.47
CA LEU A 81 -2.32 -4.14 -2.02
C LEU A 81 -0.88 -4.56 -2.35
N GLY A 82 -0.60 -5.87 -2.38
CA GLY A 82 0.67 -6.40 -2.87
C GLY A 82 0.87 -6.11 -4.35
N THR A 83 -0.13 -6.41 -5.18
CA THR A 83 -0.10 -6.10 -6.62
C THR A 83 0.14 -4.62 -6.91
N VAL A 84 -0.44 -3.72 -6.11
CA VAL A 84 -0.16 -2.28 -6.22
C VAL A 84 1.32 -1.98 -6.01
N LEU A 85 1.97 -2.61 -5.03
CA LEU A 85 3.38 -2.39 -4.75
C LEU A 85 4.26 -2.95 -5.88
N ASP A 86 3.88 -4.09 -6.47
CA ASP A 86 4.58 -4.69 -7.62
C ASP A 86 4.50 -3.77 -8.86
N LEU A 87 3.32 -3.21 -9.15
CA LEU A 87 3.15 -2.24 -10.25
C LEU A 87 3.92 -0.94 -10.03
N VAL A 88 4.02 -0.49 -8.78
CA VAL A 88 4.84 0.69 -8.46
C VAL A 88 6.33 0.37 -8.60
N ASP A 89 6.76 -0.84 -8.25
CA ASP A 89 8.14 -1.28 -8.50
C ASP A 89 8.47 -1.27 -10.00
N GLU A 90 7.56 -1.77 -10.85
CA GLU A 90 7.67 -1.69 -12.31
C GLU A 90 7.76 -0.22 -12.81
N TYR A 91 6.91 0.67 -12.30
CA TYR A 91 7.00 2.10 -12.59
C TYR A 91 8.35 2.70 -12.17
N LEU A 92 8.88 2.32 -11.01
CA LEU A 92 10.15 2.85 -10.50
C LEU A 92 11.34 2.36 -11.34
N TYR A 93 11.32 1.09 -11.74
CA TYR A 93 12.37 0.44 -12.53
C TYR A 93 12.34 0.87 -14.00
N GLU A 94 11.18 0.74 -14.66
CA GLU A 94 11.04 0.94 -16.11
C GLU A 94 10.54 2.33 -16.47
N GLY A 95 9.96 3.07 -15.52
CA GLY A 95 9.28 4.33 -15.81
C GLY A 95 7.91 4.15 -16.47
N SER A 96 7.31 2.96 -16.35
CA SER A 96 6.03 2.59 -16.99
C SER A 96 4.89 3.46 -16.45
N GLY A 97 4.41 4.41 -17.27
CA GLY A 97 3.25 5.23 -16.95
C GLY A 97 1.95 4.41 -16.85
N ASP A 98 1.87 3.30 -17.59
CA ASP A 98 0.72 2.40 -17.55
C ASP A 98 0.65 1.65 -16.21
N ALA A 99 1.79 1.15 -15.70
CA ALA A 99 1.87 0.54 -14.38
C ALA A 99 1.47 1.50 -13.26
N LEU A 100 1.84 2.78 -13.39
CA LEU A 100 1.43 3.83 -12.46
C LEU A 100 -0.09 4.05 -12.47
N GLU A 101 -0.72 4.13 -13.65
CA GLU A 101 -2.17 4.31 -13.77
C GLU A 101 -2.95 3.07 -13.26
N GLU A 102 -2.43 1.87 -13.51
CA GLU A 102 -3.02 0.63 -13.00
C GLU A 102 -2.94 0.57 -11.47
N ALA A 103 -1.80 0.93 -10.88
CA ALA A 103 -1.62 1.02 -9.43
C ALA A 103 -2.60 2.01 -8.79
N ILE A 104 -2.80 3.19 -9.40
CA ILE A 104 -3.79 4.19 -8.93
C ILE A 104 -5.21 3.61 -9.01
N SER A 105 -5.55 2.95 -10.11
CA SER A 105 -6.89 2.38 -10.32
C SER A 105 -7.20 1.27 -9.30
N LEU A 106 -6.24 0.39 -9.01
CA LEU A 106 -6.38 -0.64 -7.98
C LEU A 106 -6.54 -0.05 -6.58
N LEU A 107 -5.80 1.02 -6.27
CA LEU A 107 -5.95 1.73 -5.00
C LEU A 107 -7.34 2.36 -4.85
N ASP A 108 -7.89 2.95 -5.91
CA ASP A 108 -9.24 3.51 -5.89
C ASP A 108 -10.32 2.43 -5.70
N LEU A 109 -10.17 1.28 -6.37
CA LEU A 109 -11.04 0.12 -6.16
C LEU A 109 -10.96 -0.41 -4.73
N ALA A 110 -9.76 -0.49 -4.15
CA ALA A 110 -9.55 -0.93 -2.78
C ALA A 110 -10.18 0.04 -1.77
N GLN A 111 -10.02 1.35 -1.96
CA GLN A 111 -10.62 2.37 -1.09
C GLN A 111 -12.15 2.41 -1.19
N SER A 112 -12.70 2.16 -2.38
CA SER A 112 -14.15 2.05 -2.57
C SER A 112 -14.73 0.88 -1.77
N GLN A 113 -14.08 -0.29 -1.81
CA GLN A 113 -14.50 -1.48 -1.05
C GLN A 113 -14.52 -1.23 0.48
N VAL A 114 -13.60 -0.41 1.01
CA VAL A 114 -13.55 -0.08 2.44
C VAL A 114 -14.68 0.87 2.87
N LYS A 115 -15.12 1.78 1.98
CA LYS A 115 -16.22 2.72 2.28
C LYS A 115 -17.59 2.07 2.44
N PHE A 116 -17.79 0.85 1.92
CA PHE A 116 -19.05 0.11 2.07
C PHE A 116 -19.09 -0.81 3.30
N ALA A 117 -18.02 -0.86 4.09
CA ALA A 117 -17.93 -1.68 5.32
C ALA A 117 -18.07 -0.85 6.62
N ALA A 118 -18.41 0.44 6.53
CA ALA A 118 -18.60 1.36 7.66
C ALA A 118 -20.08 1.63 7.93
#